data_AF-A0A563VVG6-F1
#
_entry.id   AF-A0A563VVG6-F1
#
_cell.length_a   1.000
_cell.length_b   1.000
_cell.length_c   1.000
_cell.angle_alpha   90.00
_cell.angle_beta   90.00
_cell.angle_gamma   90.00
#
_symmetry.space_group_name_H-M   'P 1'
#
loop_
_entity.id
_entity.type
_entity.pdbx_description
1 polymer ?
#
loop_
_entity_poly.entity_id
_entity_poly.type
_entity_poly.pdbx_seq_one_letter_code
_entity_poly.pdbx_strand_id
1 'polypeptide(L)'
;MSIELFTAGKLLEIALSAIVGNAATEGTTRLWQTIKNRLLQNQPVIEADIIVELEQNPTEEKLKRLQPYLEQEMQEDRDFAQEITKLAKEVANVSSGDALNMNNPVAKEGGILVGKNEGGININNSSVK
;
A
#
# COMPACT_ATOMS: atom_id res chain seq x y z
N MET A 1 -15.65 11.88 1.20
CA MET A 1 -15.18 10.57 1.69
C MET A 1 -13.80 10.81 2.26
N SER A 2 -13.65 10.81 3.59
CA SER A 2 -12.36 11.06 4.23
C SER A 2 -11.53 9.79 4.14
N ILE A 3 -10.39 9.86 3.46
CA ILE A 3 -9.43 8.77 3.46
C ILE A 3 -8.76 8.82 4.84
N GLU A 4 -9.08 7.86 5.72
CA GLU A 4 -8.30 7.67 6.94
C GLU A 4 -6.84 7.42 6.56
N LEU A 5 -5.97 8.36 6.90
CA LEU A 5 -4.53 8.26 6.72
C LEU A 5 -3.95 7.46 7.87
N PHE A 6 -3.00 6.57 7.58
CA PHE A 6 -2.22 5.96 8.64
C PHE A 6 -1.31 7.00 9.27
N THR A 7 -1.02 6.84 10.55
CA THR A 7 0.01 7.64 11.22
C THR A 7 1.39 7.25 10.71
N ALA A 8 2.35 8.18 10.74
CA ALA A 8 3.73 7.89 10.36
C ALA A 8 4.31 6.70 11.12
N GLY A 9 4.02 6.59 12.43
CA GLY A 9 4.42 5.44 13.24
C GLY A 9 3.90 4.12 12.68
N LYS A 10 2.60 4.05 12.33
CA LYS A 10 2.01 2.84 11.73
C LYS A 10 2.60 2.51 10.37
N LEU A 11 2.87 3.51 9.54
CA LEU A 11 3.52 3.32 8.24
C LEU A 11 4.93 2.75 8.38
N LEU A 12 5.70 3.29 9.32
CA LEU A 12 7.05 2.81 9.61
C LEU A 12 7.02 1.39 10.20
N GLU A 13 6.10 1.06 11.11
CA GLU A 13 5.93 -0.30 11.64
C GLU A 13 5.66 -1.33 10.52
N ILE A 14 4.79 -0.98 9.56
CA ILE A 14 4.49 -1.84 8.40
C ILE A 14 5.72 -1.95 7.51
N ALA A 15 6.44 -0.85 7.28
CA ALA A 15 7.66 -0.84 6.48
C ALA A 15 8.82 -1.60 7.15
N LEU A 16 8.90 -1.63 8.48
CA LEU A 16 9.92 -2.38 9.24
C LEU A 16 9.87 -3.87 8.94
N SER A 17 8.67 -4.41 8.69
CA SER A 17 8.48 -5.81 8.30
C SER A 17 9.24 -6.17 7.01
N ALA A 18 9.50 -5.19 6.14
CA ALA A 18 10.34 -5.37 4.94
C ALA A 18 11.82 -5.57 5.27
N ILE A 19 12.28 -5.02 6.39
CA ILE A 19 13.69 -4.93 6.77
C ILE A 19 14.09 -6.16 7.59
N VAL A 20 13.19 -6.65 8.46
CA VAL A 20 13.40 -7.83 9.29
C VAL A 20 13.42 -9.13 8.46
N GLY A 21 13.04 -9.09 7.18
CA GLY A 21 13.22 -10.16 6.19
C GLY A 21 12.27 -11.36 6.34
N ASN A 22 11.80 -11.68 7.55
CA ASN A 22 10.98 -12.85 7.81
C ASN A 22 9.51 -12.72 7.35
N ALA A 23 9.06 -11.49 7.04
CA ALA A 23 7.70 -11.19 6.57
C ALA A 23 7.69 -10.16 5.41
N ALA A 24 8.83 -9.98 4.74
CA ALA A 24 8.98 -9.00 3.68
C ALA A 24 8.19 -9.44 2.43
N THR A 25 7.10 -8.74 2.16
CA THR A 25 6.37 -8.82 0.89
C THR A 25 6.84 -7.72 -0.06
N GLU A 26 6.65 -7.92 -1.36
CA GLU A 26 6.97 -6.91 -2.38
C GLU A 26 6.32 -5.55 -2.07
N GLY A 27 5.12 -5.55 -1.47
CA GLY A 27 4.44 -4.35 -1.00
C GLY A 27 5.15 -3.67 0.17
N THR A 28 5.60 -4.43 1.19
CA THR A 28 6.36 -3.86 2.32
C THR A 28 7.69 -3.28 1.87
N THR A 29 8.39 -3.96 0.94
CA THR A 29 9.66 -3.46 0.37
C THR A 29 9.44 -2.18 -0.40
N ARG A 30 8.38 -2.10 -1.23
CA ARG A 30 8.02 -0.87 -1.94
C ARG A 30 7.70 0.27 -0.99
N LEU A 31 6.90 0.02 0.05
CA LEU A 31 6.59 1.02 1.07
C LEU A 31 7.85 1.57 1.73
N TRP A 32 8.75 0.69 2.18
CA TRP A 32 10.02 1.09 2.78
C TRP A 32 10.90 1.89 1.82
N GLN A 33 11.03 1.46 0.56
CA GLN A 33 11.82 2.17 -0.45
C GLN A 33 11.24 3.55 -0.76
N THR A 34 9.92 3.69 -0.86
CA THR A 34 9.25 4.98 -1.07
C THR A 34 9.54 5.94 0.08
N ILE A 35 9.39 5.49 1.33
CA ILE A 35 9.70 6.29 2.53
C ILE A 35 11.19 6.67 2.54
N LYS A 36 12.09 5.69 2.40
CA LYS A 36 13.54 5.88 2.38
C LYS A 36 13.97 6.90 1.32
N ASN A 37 13.48 6.77 0.10
CA ASN A 37 13.84 7.68 -0.99
C ASN A 37 13.40 9.10 -0.70
N ARG A 38 12.20 9.29 -0.13
CA ARG A 38 11.70 10.63 0.19
C ARG A 38 12.51 11.30 1.30
N LEU A 39 12.77 10.57 2.39
CA LEU A 39 13.58 11.04 3.51
C LEU A 39 15.02 11.38 3.05
N LEU A 40 15.66 10.49 2.29
CA LEU A 40 17.00 10.75 1.76
C LEU A 40 17.06 11.94 0.79
N GLN A 41 15.98 12.24 0.07
CA GLN A 41 15.91 13.40 -0.83
C GLN A 41 15.81 14.72 -0.08
N ASN A 42 15.04 14.76 1.02
CA ASN A 42 14.75 16.00 1.72
C ASN A 42 15.68 16.28 2.92
N GLN A 43 16.18 15.27 3.65
CA GLN A 43 17.18 15.48 4.72
C GLN A 43 18.28 14.38 4.73
N PRO A 44 19.22 14.42 3.75
CA PRO A 44 20.16 13.32 3.49
C PRO A 44 21.16 13.01 4.60
N VAL A 45 21.41 13.92 5.55
CA VAL A 45 22.55 13.82 6.47
C VAL A 45 22.22 13.10 7.77
N ILE A 46 21.10 13.44 8.42
CA ILE A 46 20.70 12.84 9.70
C ILE A 46 19.99 11.51 9.46
N GLU A 47 19.23 11.42 8.37
CA GLU A 47 18.35 10.29 8.09
C GLU A 47 19.13 9.11 7.48
N ALA A 48 20.18 9.35 6.71
CA ALA A 48 21.00 8.28 6.14
C ALA A 48 21.65 7.40 7.21
N ASP A 49 22.16 7.99 8.30
CA ASP A 49 22.77 7.24 9.40
C ASP A 49 21.72 6.36 10.09
N ILE A 50 20.56 6.95 10.45
CA ILE A 50 19.45 6.23 11.09
C ILE A 50 18.93 5.11 10.18
N ILE A 51 18.79 5.36 8.87
CA ILE A 51 18.33 4.36 7.89
C ILE A 51 19.32 3.21 7.78
N VAL A 52 20.62 3.49 7.66
CA VAL A 52 21.68 2.47 7.59
C VAL A 52 21.72 1.65 8.88
N GLU A 53 21.64 2.32 10.03
CA GLU A 53 21.57 1.70 11.34
C GLU A 53 20.35 0.79 11.52
N LEU A 54 19.23 1.13 10.88
CA LEU A 54 17.96 0.41 10.94
C LEU A 54 17.92 -0.77 9.95
N GLU A 55 18.59 -0.65 8.80
CA GLU A 55 18.82 -1.75 7.86
C GLU A 55 19.77 -2.81 8.46
N GLN A 56 20.76 -2.39 9.26
CA GLN A 56 21.67 -3.31 9.95
C GLN A 56 21.06 -3.90 11.23
N ASN A 57 20.25 -3.12 11.95
CA ASN A 57 19.65 -3.54 13.23
C ASN A 57 18.24 -2.97 13.38
N PRO A 58 17.22 -3.64 12.79
CA PRO A 58 15.85 -3.17 12.77
C PRO A 58 15.25 -3.22 14.17
N THR A 59 15.25 -2.07 14.83
CA THR A 59 14.76 -1.88 16.20
C THR A 59 13.73 -0.77 16.24
N GLU A 60 12.68 -0.96 17.04
CA GLU A 60 11.59 0.01 17.19
C GLU A 60 12.09 1.36 17.72
N GLU A 61 13.16 1.38 18.51
CA GLU A 61 13.75 2.62 19.01
C GLU A 61 14.30 3.50 17.88
N LYS A 62 15.03 2.91 16.95
CA LYS A 62 15.55 3.63 15.76
C LYS A 62 14.42 4.05 14.84
N LEU A 63 13.37 3.24 14.74
CA LEU A 63 12.18 3.56 13.97
C LEU A 63 11.45 4.81 14.50
N LYS A 64 11.33 4.94 15.83
CA LYS A 64 10.76 6.14 16.47
C LYS A 64 11.55 7.40 16.18
N ARG A 65 12.86 7.29 15.88
CA ARG A 65 13.68 8.44 15.48
C ARG A 65 13.30 8.93 14.09
N LEU A 66 12.87 8.07 13.17
CA LEU A 66 12.40 8.45 11.83
C LEU A 66 10.97 9.00 11.82
N GLN A 67 10.17 8.68 12.84
CA GLN A 67 8.77 9.08 12.92
C GLN A 67 8.51 10.59 12.72
N PRO A 68 9.14 11.52 13.48
CA PRO A 68 8.86 12.95 13.34
C PRO A 68 9.22 13.49 11.95
N TYR A 69 10.25 12.93 11.30
CA TYR A 69 10.65 13.34 9.96
C TYR A 69 9.62 12.91 8.91
N LEU A 70 9.15 11.66 9.02
CA LEU A 70 8.07 11.19 8.16
C LEU A 70 6.76 11.95 8.41
N GLU A 71 6.43 12.30 9.66
CA GLU A 71 5.27 13.14 9.98
C GLU A 71 5.36 14.51 9.31
N GLN A 72 6.54 15.13 9.33
CA GLN A 72 6.77 16.41 8.68
C GLN A 72 6.56 16.30 7.17
N GLU A 73 7.18 15.32 6.51
CA GLU A 73 7.01 15.08 5.07
C GLU A 73 5.55 14.84 4.68
N MET A 74 4.80 14.11 5.49
CA MET A 74 3.37 13.86 5.26
C MET A 74 2.51 15.11 5.44
N GLN A 75 2.93 16.05 6.29
CA GLN A 75 2.27 17.35 6.47
C GLN A 75 2.60 18.31 5.33
N GLU A 76 3.84 18.28 4.84
CA GLU A 76 4.32 19.12 3.74
C GLU A 76 3.80 18.64 2.38
N ASP A 77 3.73 17.31 2.16
CA ASP A 77 3.30 16.69 0.92
C ASP A 77 2.16 15.69 1.14
N ARG A 78 0.94 16.17 0.87
CA ARG A 78 -0.27 15.38 1.04
C ARG A 78 -0.39 14.24 0.02
N ASP A 79 0.14 14.40 -1.19
CA ASP A 79 0.13 13.36 -2.21
C ASP A 79 1.05 12.21 -1.80
N PHE A 80 2.24 12.53 -1.28
CA PHE A 80 3.14 11.55 -0.68
C PHE A 80 2.48 10.81 0.48
N ALA A 81 1.83 11.54 1.42
CA ALA A 81 1.11 10.92 2.54
C ALA A 81 0.01 9.95 2.08
N GLN A 82 -0.70 10.28 1.00
CA GLN A 82 -1.71 9.42 0.41
C GLN A 82 -1.11 8.19 -0.27
N GLU A 83 0.01 8.34 -0.98
CA GLU A 83 0.70 7.25 -1.66
C GLU A 83 1.18 6.18 -0.66
N ILE A 84 1.92 6.59 0.37
CA ILE A 84 2.45 5.65 1.38
C ILE A 84 1.32 5.03 2.21
N THR A 85 0.24 5.78 2.46
CA THR A 85 -0.97 5.22 3.10
C THR A 85 -1.62 4.16 2.23
N LYS A 86 -1.74 4.39 0.93
CA LYS A 86 -2.31 3.42 -0.01
C LYS A 86 -1.47 2.15 -0.04
N LEU A 87 -0.14 2.28 -0.18
CA LEU A 87 0.79 1.16 -0.16
C LEU A 87 0.68 0.34 1.13
N ALA A 88 0.61 1.01 2.28
CA ALA A 88 0.42 0.35 3.57
C ALA A 88 -0.93 -0.37 3.68
N LYS A 89 -2.02 0.20 3.12
CA LYS A 89 -3.33 -0.47 3.07
C LYS A 89 -3.29 -1.69 2.17
N GLU A 90 -2.61 -1.61 1.02
CA GLU A 90 -2.44 -2.75 0.13
C GLU A 90 -1.74 -3.88 0.87
N VAL A 91 -0.61 -3.59 1.54
CA VAL A 91 0.12 -4.55 2.38
C VAL A 91 -0.75 -5.17 3.48
N ALA A 92 -1.45 -4.34 4.26
CA ALA A 92 -2.28 -4.82 5.36
C ALA A 92 -3.46 -5.69 4.88
N ASN A 93 -4.01 -5.41 3.69
CA ASN A 93 -5.03 -6.23 3.06
C ASN A 93 -4.46 -7.55 2.49
N VAL A 94 -3.20 -7.61 2.05
CA VAL A 94 -2.61 -8.88 1.58
C VAL A 94 -2.38 -9.87 2.73
N SER A 95 -2.08 -9.38 3.93
CA SER A 95 -1.92 -10.22 5.13
C SER A 95 -3.24 -10.76 5.68
N SER A 96 -4.37 -10.14 5.33
CA SER A 96 -5.71 -10.61 5.65
C SER A 96 -6.27 -11.28 4.41
N GLY A 97 -5.99 -12.57 4.21
CA GLY A 97 -6.66 -13.34 3.15
C GLY A 97 -8.18 -13.09 3.20
N ASP A 98 -8.76 -12.76 2.04
CA ASP A 98 -10.16 -12.36 1.82
C ASP A 98 -10.51 -10.88 2.03
N ALA A 99 -10.38 -10.07 0.96
CA ALA A 99 -11.46 -9.23 0.38
C ALA A 99 -10.88 -8.09 -0.48
N LEU A 100 -10.43 -8.41 -1.70
CA LEU A 100 -10.32 -7.41 -2.76
C LEU A 100 -11.74 -7.04 -3.25
N ASN A 101 -12.48 -6.25 -2.47
CA ASN A 101 -13.45 -5.34 -3.07
C ASN A 101 -12.71 -4.06 -3.43
N MET A 102 -11.97 -4.12 -4.54
CA MET A 102 -11.41 -2.94 -5.21
C MET A 102 -12.58 -2.08 -5.70
N ASN A 103 -13.11 -1.24 -4.82
CA ASN A 103 -13.89 -0.08 -5.22
C ASN A 103 -12.93 0.87 -5.94
N ASN A 104 -12.82 0.65 -7.24
CA ASN A 104 -12.23 1.53 -8.22
C ASN A 104 -13.34 2.49 -8.71
N PRO A 105 -13.50 3.71 -8.17
CA PRO A 105 -14.34 4.70 -8.82
C PRO A 105 -13.52 5.40 -9.90
N VAL A 106 -13.34 4.75 -11.05
CA VAL A 106 -12.99 5.46 -12.28
C VAL A 106 -14.08 5.22 -13.32
N ALA A 107 -14.60 6.36 -13.77
CA ALA A 107 -15.34 6.61 -14.99
C ALA A 107 -16.82 6.17 -15.04
N LYS A 108 -17.67 7.20 -14.94
CA LYS A 108 -19.00 7.23 -15.53
C LYS A 108 -18.93 6.90 -17.02
N GLU A 109 -19.46 5.76 -17.45
CA GLU A 109 -20.14 5.55 -18.74
C GLU A 109 -21.14 4.41 -18.47
N GLY A 110 -22.41 4.70 -18.17
CA GLY A 110 -23.40 4.92 -19.20
C GLY A 110 -24.08 3.59 -19.58
N GLY A 111 -25.24 3.30 -18.98
CA GLY A 111 -26.28 2.54 -19.68
C GLY A 111 -26.59 1.11 -19.23
N ILE A 112 -27.77 1.02 -18.58
CA ILE A 112 -28.78 -0.03 -18.72
C ILE A 112 -28.57 -1.34 -17.95
N LEU A 113 -29.13 -1.34 -16.74
CA LEU A 113 -29.74 -2.51 -16.11
C LEU A 113 -30.91 -2.99 -16.99
N VAL A 114 -30.81 -4.19 -17.59
CA VAL A 114 -32.01 -4.96 -17.96
C VAL A 114 -31.83 -6.39 -17.47
N GLY A 115 -32.55 -6.71 -16.40
CA GLY A 115 -32.75 -8.08 -15.98
C GLY A 115 -33.59 -8.79 -17.03
N LYS A 116 -33.23 -10.04 -17.31
CA LYS A 116 -34.18 -11.09 -17.69
C LYS A 116 -33.54 -12.41 -17.29
N ASN A 117 -34.27 -13.11 -16.42
CA ASN A 117 -34.16 -14.55 -16.21
C ASN A 117 -34.01 -15.26 -17.56
N GLU A 118 -33.18 -16.30 -17.63
CA GLU A 118 -33.54 -17.55 -18.31
C GLU A 118 -32.46 -18.61 -18.05
N GLY A 119 -32.83 -19.61 -17.25
CA GLY A 119 -32.14 -20.89 -17.19
C GLY A 119 -32.62 -21.82 -18.32
N GLY A 120 -31.72 -22.71 -18.76
CA GLY A 120 -31.96 -23.72 -19.79
C GLY A 120 -31.82 -23.15 -21.21
N ILE A 121 -31.21 -23.80 -22.20
CA ILE A 121 -31.09 -25.23 -22.48
C ILE A 121 -29.81 -25.46 -23.31
N ASN A 122 -29.05 -26.49 -22.96
CA ASN A 122 -28.01 -27.11 -23.79
C ASN A 122 -28.64 -28.00 -24.85
N ILE A 123 -28.47 -27.72 -26.16
CA ILE A 123 -28.61 -28.74 -27.21
C ILE A 123 -27.58 -28.53 -28.34
N ASN A 124 -26.67 -29.50 -28.39
CA ASN A 124 -25.76 -29.96 -29.44
C ASN A 124 -26.05 -29.47 -30.88
N ASN A 125 -25.06 -28.80 -31.48
CA ASN A 125 -25.00 -28.61 -32.93
C ASN A 125 -24.18 -29.76 -33.56
N SER A 126 -24.85 -30.85 -33.93
CA SER A 126 -24.27 -31.87 -34.80
C SER A 126 -24.38 -31.41 -36.24
N SER A 127 -23.21 -31.23 -36.85
CA SER A 127 -22.98 -30.81 -38.23
C SER A 127 -23.79 -31.60 -39.25
N VAL A 128 -24.60 -30.89 -40.04
CA VAL A 128 -25.13 -31.37 -41.31
C VAL A 128 -24.10 -31.11 -42.41
N LYS A 129 -23.66 -32.19 -43.07
CA LYS A 129 -23.15 -32.16 -44.44
C LYS A 129 -23.45 -33.48 -45.12
#